data_AF-A0A975FV00-F1
#
_entry.id   AF-A0A975FV00-F1
#
_cell.length_a   1.000
_cell.length_b   1.000
_cell.length_c   1.000
_cell.angle_alpha   90.00
_cell.angle_beta   90.00
_cell.angle_gamma   90.00
#
_symmetry.space_group_name_H-M   'P 1'
#
loop_
_entity.id
_entity.type
_entity.pdbx_description
1 polymer ?
#
loop_
_entity_poly.entity_id
_entity_poly.type
_entity_poly.pdbx_seq_one_letter_code
_entity_poly.pdbx_strand_id
1 'polypeptide(L)'
;MLLIAVPWYYLAEQETKGFLEYFIIGEHFKRFFDSDGWEGDKYGFAKTQALGIIWVFLFAFAFPWIQILAVKLWESKRQILQNKWVSFLLLWLLWTPFFFTFSSSLIHTYILPSIVPIALLISYYWPTYNHKKLAIRLSLIFPILIVFATTIFLLFSDVKYYTKTDKYILNHETLSDYKIYYLNKKSYSSQFYSEGKIKNISIKAFKQKSLPQKPFALIIKKRDLKNVSPSQFKQLDIVDSNAHAKLYLIQKKEIVFSTNSQF
;
A
#
# COMPACT_ATOMS: atom_id res chain seq x y z
N MET A 1 -14.54 24.13 -15.71
CA MET A 1 -14.32 23.08 -14.68
C MET A 1 -15.54 22.20 -14.48
N LEU A 2 -16.73 22.74 -14.18
CA LEU A 2 -17.94 21.93 -14.00
C LEU A 2 -18.32 21.12 -15.25
N LEU A 3 -18.29 21.73 -16.44
CA LEU A 3 -18.55 21.02 -17.71
C LEU A 3 -17.59 19.86 -18.00
N ILE A 4 -16.43 19.81 -17.32
CA ILE A 4 -15.45 18.74 -17.49
C ILE A 4 -15.69 17.64 -16.45
N ALA A 5 -15.88 18.02 -15.18
CA ALA A 5 -16.00 17.06 -14.08
C ALA A 5 -17.40 16.44 -13.97
N VAL A 6 -18.45 17.26 -14.07
CA VAL A 6 -19.84 16.86 -13.78
C VAL A 6 -20.33 15.71 -14.68
N PRO A 7 -20.06 15.67 -16.00
CA PRO A 7 -20.53 14.58 -16.84
C PRO A 7 -20.08 13.19 -16.36
N TRP A 8 -18.83 13.05 -15.90
CA TRP A 8 -18.31 11.78 -15.42
C TRP A 8 -18.98 11.35 -14.11
N TYR A 9 -19.12 12.26 -13.15
CA TYR A 9 -19.78 11.99 -11.87
C TYR A 9 -21.26 11.63 -12.06
N TYR A 10 -21.93 12.27 -13.01
CA TYR A 10 -23.30 11.95 -13.37
C TYR A 10 -23.42 10.52 -13.93
N LEU A 11 -22.58 10.16 -14.90
CA LEU A 11 -22.59 8.81 -15.48
C LEU A 11 -22.24 7.73 -14.44
N ALA A 12 -21.27 8.00 -13.56
CA ALA A 12 -20.91 7.07 -12.49
C ALA A 12 -22.07 6.79 -11.52
N GLU A 13 -22.87 7.81 -11.18
CA GLU A 13 -24.06 7.66 -10.35
C GLU A 13 -25.17 6.87 -11.05
N GLN A 14 -25.35 7.07 -12.36
CA GLN A 14 -26.35 6.33 -13.14
C GLN A 14 -26.02 4.83 -13.19
N GLU A 15 -24.76 4.48 -13.44
CA GLU A 15 -24.29 3.09 -13.51
C GLU A 15 -24.22 2.42 -12.13
N THR A 16 -23.84 3.16 -11.09
CA THR A 16 -23.71 2.66 -9.73
C THR A 16 -24.44 3.58 -8.77
N LYS A 17 -25.73 3.30 -8.55
CA LYS A 17 -26.58 4.07 -7.61
C LYS A 17 -25.93 4.16 -6.22
N GLY A 18 -25.87 5.37 -5.68
CA GLY A 18 -25.22 5.69 -4.41
C GLY A 18 -23.70 5.92 -4.51
N PHE A 19 -23.13 5.99 -5.72
CA PHE A 19 -21.71 6.26 -5.92
C PHE A 19 -21.28 7.60 -5.34
N LEU A 20 -22.04 8.68 -5.56
CA LEU A 20 -21.69 10.02 -5.09
C LEU A 20 -21.68 10.10 -3.56
N GLU A 21 -22.67 9.49 -2.91
CA GLU A 21 -22.71 9.42 -1.44
C GLU A 21 -21.49 8.66 -0.92
N TYR A 22 -21.22 7.48 -1.49
CA TYR A 22 -20.05 6.69 -1.12
C TYR A 22 -18.74 7.44 -1.36
N PHE A 23 -18.55 8.03 -2.54
CA PHE A 23 -17.29 8.64 -2.94
C PHE A 23 -17.04 9.99 -2.27
N ILE A 24 -18.04 10.87 -2.21
CA ILE A 24 -17.88 12.19 -1.60
C ILE A 24 -17.93 12.04 -0.07
N ILE A 25 -19.01 11.47 0.49
CA ILE A 25 -19.19 11.42 1.94
C ILE A 25 -18.28 10.37 2.58
N GLY A 26 -18.23 9.17 2.02
CA GLY A 26 -17.41 8.08 2.54
C GLY A 26 -15.92 8.32 2.33
N GLU A 27 -15.47 8.33 1.08
CA GLU A 27 -14.05 8.31 0.74
C GLU A 27 -13.32 9.64 1.00
N HIS A 28 -14.03 10.78 1.09
CA HIS A 28 -13.42 12.07 1.44
C HIS A 28 -13.74 12.48 2.88
N PHE A 29 -15.01 12.72 3.23
CA PHE A 29 -15.33 13.27 4.56
C PHE A 29 -15.09 12.27 5.69
N LYS A 30 -15.72 11.09 5.62
CA LYS A 30 -15.55 10.06 6.67
C LYS A 30 -14.10 9.61 6.75
N ARG A 31 -13.45 9.33 5.61
CA ARG A 31 -12.02 8.98 5.63
C ARG A 31 -11.15 10.08 6.26
N PHE A 32 -11.44 11.36 6.03
CA PHE A 32 -10.64 12.46 6.57
C PHE A 32 -10.82 12.64 8.08
N PHE A 33 -12.08 12.62 8.57
CA PHE A 33 -12.43 12.93 9.97
C PHE A 33 -12.61 11.70 10.89
N ASP A 34 -13.01 10.56 10.34
CA ASP A 34 -13.37 9.33 11.06
C ASP A 34 -12.75 8.11 10.37
N SER A 35 -11.41 8.09 10.34
CA SER A 35 -10.65 7.03 9.65
C SER A 35 -10.88 5.63 10.22
N ASP A 36 -11.23 5.55 11.50
CA ASP A 36 -11.34 4.30 12.24
C ASP A 36 -12.77 3.75 12.23
N GLY A 37 -13.80 4.61 12.11
CA GLY A 37 -15.21 4.23 11.96
C GLY A 37 -15.68 4.02 10.53
N TRP A 38 -14.91 4.41 9.51
CA TRP A 38 -15.26 4.18 8.11
C TRP A 38 -15.05 2.72 7.68
N GLU A 39 -16.12 1.93 7.76
CA GLU A 39 -16.20 0.58 7.21
C GLU A 39 -16.83 0.59 5.80
N GLY A 40 -16.20 -0.11 4.85
CA GLY A 40 -16.74 -0.23 3.47
C GLY A 40 -15.80 0.21 2.34
N ASP A 41 -14.50 0.35 2.60
CA ASP A 41 -13.51 0.77 1.61
C ASP A 41 -13.44 -0.20 0.40
N LYS A 42 -13.93 0.25 -0.75
CA LYS A 42 -13.91 -0.47 -2.03
C LYS A 42 -12.61 -0.24 -2.81
N TYR A 43 -11.87 0.83 -2.50
CA TYR A 43 -10.72 1.29 -3.29
C TYR A 43 -9.37 1.12 -2.57
N GLY A 44 -9.37 0.70 -1.31
CA GLY A 44 -8.15 0.48 -0.55
C GLY A 44 -8.40 -0.05 0.85
N PHE A 45 -7.39 0.06 1.69
CA PHE A 45 -7.58 0.04 3.14
C PHE A 45 -7.05 1.37 3.65
N ALA A 46 -7.84 2.08 4.44
CA ALA A 46 -7.38 3.25 5.17
C ALA A 46 -6.11 2.87 5.96
N LYS A 47 -5.03 3.62 5.72
CA LYS A 47 -3.80 3.50 6.52
C LYS A 47 -3.87 4.57 7.59
N THR A 48 -4.28 4.17 8.80
CA THR A 48 -4.26 5.06 9.95
C THR A 48 -2.82 5.38 10.31
N GLN A 49 -2.52 6.67 10.43
CA GLN A 49 -1.23 7.22 10.83
C GLN A 49 -1.40 8.15 12.02
N ALA A 50 -0.31 8.43 12.74
CA ALA A 50 -0.33 9.42 13.81
C ALA A 50 -0.64 10.83 13.27
N LEU A 51 -1.42 11.61 14.03
CA LEU A 51 -1.74 12.99 13.67
C LEU A 51 -0.46 13.82 13.49
N GLY A 52 -0.44 14.66 12.45
CA GLY A 52 0.72 15.50 12.13
C GLY A 52 1.93 14.77 11.54
N ILE A 53 1.89 13.45 11.31
CA ILE A 53 3.02 12.72 10.69
C ILE A 53 3.39 13.24 9.30
N ILE A 54 2.45 13.92 8.62
CA ILE A 54 2.66 14.53 7.31
C ILE A 54 3.84 15.53 7.31
N TRP A 55 4.11 16.19 8.43
CA TRP A 55 5.29 17.04 8.59
C TRP A 55 6.58 16.22 8.59
N VAL A 56 6.60 15.05 9.24
CA VAL A 56 7.74 14.14 9.20
C VAL A 56 7.97 13.67 7.76
N PHE A 57 6.90 13.34 7.03
CA PHE A 57 7.00 12.99 5.60
C PHE A 57 7.56 14.15 4.76
N LEU A 58 7.14 15.39 5.02
CA LEU A 58 7.73 16.57 4.38
C LEU A 58 9.23 16.66 4.63
N PHE A 59 9.67 16.61 5.88
CA PHE A 59 11.09 16.72 6.23
C PHE A 59 11.93 15.57 5.67
N ALA A 60 11.40 14.34 5.68
CA ALA A 60 12.09 13.16 5.20
C ALA A 60 12.16 13.09 3.66
N PHE A 61 11.03 13.25 2.97
CA PHE A 61 10.97 13.06 1.51
C PHE A 61 11.40 14.28 0.71
N ALA A 62 11.35 15.49 1.30
CA ALA A 62 11.93 16.67 0.68
C ALA A 62 13.36 16.95 1.13
N PHE A 63 14.02 16.01 1.82
CA PHE A 63 15.44 16.13 2.17
C PHE A 63 16.32 16.15 0.90
N PRO A 64 17.38 16.98 0.83
CA PRO A 64 17.81 18.00 1.81
C PRO A 64 17.17 19.38 1.59
N TRP A 65 16.30 19.50 0.58
CA TRP A 65 15.80 20.76 0.05
C TRP A 65 14.97 21.54 1.05
N ILE A 66 14.09 20.88 1.80
CA ILE A 66 13.25 21.58 2.80
C ILE A 66 14.07 22.14 3.96
N GLN A 67 15.16 21.48 4.35
CA GLN A 67 16.08 21.97 5.38
C GLN A 67 16.84 23.21 4.88
N ILE A 68 17.32 23.17 3.64
CA ILE A 68 17.96 24.32 2.99
C ILE A 68 16.99 25.51 2.91
N LEU A 69 15.75 25.26 2.51
CA LEU A 69 14.70 26.28 2.48
C LEU A 69 14.42 26.85 3.86
N ALA A 70 14.27 26.01 4.89
CA ALA A 70 14.00 26.47 6.25
C ALA A 70 15.06 27.48 6.73
N VAL A 71 16.34 27.20 6.47
CA VAL A 71 17.44 28.13 6.78
C VAL A 71 17.33 29.43 5.98
N LYS A 72 17.15 29.35 4.65
CA LYS A 72 17.04 30.54 3.79
C LYS A 72 15.83 31.42 4.11
N LEU A 73 14.70 30.81 4.44
CA LEU A 73 13.49 31.52 4.84
C LEU A 73 13.66 32.19 6.21
N TRP A 74 14.37 31.55 7.14
CA TRP A 74 14.67 32.16 8.44
C TRP A 74 15.57 33.39 8.30
N GLU A 75 16.61 33.31 7.46
CA GLU A 75 17.51 34.44 7.14
C GLU A 75 16.75 35.61 6.51
N SER A 76 15.79 35.33 5.63
CA SER A 76 15.05 36.33 4.84
C SER A 76 13.65 36.66 5.40
N LYS A 77 13.34 36.28 6.64
CA LYS A 77 11.97 36.33 7.22
C LYS A 77 11.25 37.68 7.11
N ARG A 78 12.00 38.79 7.17
CA ARG A 78 11.44 40.16 7.06
C ARG A 78 10.99 40.51 5.64
N GLN A 79 11.59 39.88 4.63
CA GLN A 79 11.34 40.14 3.21
C GLN A 79 10.30 39.19 2.60
N ILE A 80 9.99 38.07 3.27
CA ILE A 80 9.03 37.07 2.79
C ILE A 80 7.69 37.72 2.45
N LEU A 81 7.11 38.48 3.39
CA LEU A 81 5.81 39.12 3.23
C LEU A 81 5.82 40.27 2.21
N GLN A 82 6.99 40.83 1.90
CA GLN A 82 7.14 41.87 0.89
C GLN A 82 7.16 41.28 -0.53
N ASN A 83 7.68 40.05 -0.67
CA ASN A 83 7.70 39.34 -1.94
C ASN A 83 6.46 38.46 -2.11
N LYS A 84 5.49 38.96 -2.89
CA LYS A 84 4.22 38.26 -3.17
C LYS A 84 4.41 36.86 -3.75
N TRP A 85 5.42 36.66 -4.60
CA TRP A 85 5.71 35.36 -5.21
C TRP A 85 6.21 34.35 -4.17
N VAL A 86 7.18 34.74 -3.35
CA VAL A 86 7.68 33.88 -2.26
C VAL A 86 6.58 33.58 -1.26
N SER A 87 5.78 34.58 -0.86
CA SER A 87 4.64 34.38 0.03
C SER A 87 3.62 33.39 -0.53
N PHE A 88 3.27 33.51 -1.81
CA PHE A 88 2.36 32.57 -2.47
C PHE A 88 2.91 31.14 -2.45
N LEU A 89 4.18 30.94 -2.80
CA LEU A 89 4.80 29.62 -2.80
C LEU A 89 4.88 29.02 -1.39
N LEU A 90 5.09 29.83 -0.35
CA LEU A 90 5.07 29.36 1.04
C LEU A 90 3.68 28.94 1.49
N LEU A 91 2.66 29.72 1.17
CA LEU A 91 1.27 29.35 1.47
C LEU A 91 0.90 28.05 0.76
N TRP A 92 1.31 27.90 -0.50
CA TRP A 92 1.11 26.65 -1.25
C TRP A 92 1.86 25.47 -0.60
N LEU A 93 3.13 25.64 -0.26
CA LEU A 93 3.94 24.62 0.41
C LEU A 93 3.28 24.15 1.71
N LEU A 94 2.82 25.10 2.54
CA LEU A 94 2.28 24.85 3.87
C LEU A 94 0.83 24.36 3.85
N TRP A 95 0.06 24.66 2.81
CA TRP A 95 -1.36 24.28 2.73
C TRP A 95 -1.57 22.77 2.84
N THR A 96 -0.86 21.98 2.04
CA THR A 96 -1.00 20.51 2.02
C THR A 96 -0.71 19.86 3.37
N PRO A 97 0.47 20.07 4.02
CA PRO A 97 0.74 19.48 5.33
C PRO A 97 -0.19 20.05 6.42
N PHE A 98 -0.56 21.34 6.35
CA PHE A 98 -1.52 21.91 7.29
C PHE A 98 -2.88 21.21 7.20
N PHE A 99 -3.42 21.07 5.98
CA PHE A 99 -4.70 20.39 5.75
C PHE A 99 -4.68 18.95 6.27
N PHE A 100 -3.66 18.17 5.90
CA PHE A 100 -3.55 16.77 6.33
C PHE A 100 -3.05 16.56 7.77
N THR A 101 -2.70 17.62 8.50
CA THR A 101 -2.37 17.51 9.93
C THR A 101 -3.54 16.96 10.73
N PHE A 102 -4.76 17.30 10.33
CA PHE A 102 -6.00 16.93 11.00
C PHE A 102 -6.58 15.59 10.54
N SER A 103 -5.90 14.88 9.61
CA SER A 103 -6.36 13.59 9.13
C SER A 103 -5.44 12.47 9.61
N SER A 104 -6.05 11.42 10.15
CA SER A 104 -5.38 10.17 10.47
C SER A 104 -5.29 9.22 9.27
N SER A 105 -6.11 9.41 8.23
CA SER A 105 -6.11 8.57 7.03
C SER A 105 -5.29 9.19 5.90
N LEU A 106 -3.99 8.92 5.90
CA LEU A 106 -3.08 9.46 4.90
C LEU A 106 -1.95 8.49 4.54
N ILE A 107 -1.38 8.71 3.36
CA ILE A 107 -0.17 8.02 2.90
C ILE A 107 0.93 9.04 2.62
N HIS A 108 2.18 8.58 2.65
CA HIS A 108 3.34 9.45 2.50
C HIS A 108 3.37 10.25 1.19
N THR A 109 2.77 9.73 0.11
CA THR A 109 2.71 10.44 -1.18
C THR A 109 1.81 11.67 -1.17
N TYR A 110 1.01 11.89 -0.13
CA TYR A 110 0.17 13.09 -0.02
C TYR A 110 0.98 14.38 0.11
N ILE A 111 2.29 14.28 0.36
CA ILE A 111 3.17 15.45 0.37
C ILE A 111 3.63 15.90 -1.02
N LEU A 112 3.40 15.11 -2.08
CA LEU A 112 3.85 15.42 -3.44
C LEU A 112 3.42 16.81 -3.94
N PRO A 113 2.19 17.31 -3.66
CA PRO A 113 1.80 18.67 -4.05
C PRO A 113 2.71 19.77 -3.48
N SER A 114 3.30 19.58 -2.29
CA SER A 114 4.24 20.54 -1.69
C SER A 114 5.64 20.50 -2.31
N ILE A 115 5.97 19.47 -3.09
CA ILE A 115 7.29 19.37 -3.77
C ILE A 115 7.43 20.44 -4.86
N VAL A 116 6.34 20.79 -5.54
CA VAL A 116 6.34 21.83 -6.59
C VAL A 116 6.77 23.20 -6.04
N PRO A 117 6.11 23.77 -5.00
CA PRO A 117 6.56 25.04 -4.45
C PRO A 117 7.94 24.96 -3.80
N ILE A 118 8.36 23.80 -3.26
CA ILE A 118 9.74 23.60 -2.78
C ILE A 118 10.74 23.77 -3.91
N ALA A 119 10.53 23.13 -5.05
CA ALA A 119 11.44 23.24 -6.20
C ALA A 119 11.54 24.68 -6.71
N LEU A 120 10.41 25.39 -6.77
CA LEU A 120 10.36 26.79 -7.19
C LEU A 120 11.06 27.73 -6.18
N LEU A 121 10.85 27.52 -4.88
CA LEU A 121 11.54 28.28 -3.84
C LEU A 121 13.05 28.01 -3.84
N ILE A 122 13.46 26.74 -4.01
CA ILE A 122 14.89 26.40 -4.13
C ILE A 122 15.49 27.10 -5.33
N SER A 123 14.84 27.04 -6.49
CA SER A 123 15.28 27.74 -7.71
C SER A 123 15.43 29.24 -7.47
N TYR A 124 14.46 29.86 -6.80
CA TYR A 124 14.50 31.29 -6.44
C TYR A 124 15.70 31.64 -5.55
N TYR A 125 15.98 30.84 -4.51
CA TYR A 125 17.10 31.10 -3.59
C TYR A 125 18.46 30.57 -4.09
N TRP A 126 18.47 29.73 -5.12
CA TRP A 126 19.66 29.03 -5.64
C TRP A 126 20.83 29.96 -5.98
N PRO A 127 20.64 31.13 -6.62
CA PRO A 127 21.76 32.01 -6.96
C PRO A 127 22.57 32.42 -5.74
N THR A 128 21.90 32.71 -4.62
CA THR A 128 22.47 33.22 -3.36
C THR A 128 22.88 32.13 -2.36
N TYR A 129 22.79 30.85 -2.74
CA TYR A 129 23.12 29.74 -1.87
C TYR A 129 24.60 29.36 -2.00
N ASN A 130 25.35 29.37 -0.90
CA ASN A 130 26.81 29.17 -0.93
C ASN A 130 27.21 27.69 -1.01
N HIS A 131 26.42 26.77 -0.43
CA HIS A 131 26.80 25.37 -0.26
C HIS A 131 26.22 24.42 -1.34
N LYS A 132 26.13 24.90 -2.60
CA LYS A 132 25.49 24.17 -3.73
C LYS A 132 26.03 22.74 -3.92
N LYS A 133 27.35 22.57 -3.85
CA LYS A 133 28.02 21.27 -4.01
C LYS A 133 27.58 20.26 -2.94
N LEU A 134 27.46 20.69 -1.68
CA LEU A 134 27.04 19.82 -0.59
C LEU A 134 25.56 19.43 -0.75
N ALA A 135 24.68 20.39 -1.07
CA ALA A 135 23.28 20.11 -1.32
C ALA A 135 23.06 19.07 -2.42
N ILE A 136 23.77 19.22 -3.56
CA ILE A 136 23.72 18.26 -4.65
C ILE A 136 24.21 16.88 -4.19
N ARG A 137 25.36 16.79 -3.52
CA ARG A 137 25.88 15.51 -3.00
C ARG A 137 24.86 14.81 -2.09
N LEU A 138 24.29 15.53 -1.12
CA LEU A 138 23.29 14.97 -0.21
C LEU A 138 22.03 14.51 -0.95
N SER A 139 21.58 15.27 -1.96
CA SER A 139 20.41 14.90 -2.76
C SER A 139 20.62 13.65 -3.62
N LEU A 140 21.86 13.34 -3.99
CA LEU A 140 22.20 12.18 -4.84
C LEU A 140 22.38 10.89 -4.04
N ILE A 141 22.63 10.95 -2.72
CA ILE A 141 22.86 9.77 -1.88
C ILE A 141 21.70 8.78 -2.02
N PHE A 142 20.47 9.23 -1.82
CA PHE A 142 19.31 8.35 -1.79
C PHE A 142 18.99 7.72 -3.16
N PRO A 143 18.94 8.47 -4.28
CA PRO A 143 18.78 7.87 -5.61
C PRO A 143 19.87 6.85 -5.95
N ILE A 144 21.14 7.15 -5.64
CA ILE A 144 22.26 6.23 -5.92
C ILE A 144 22.11 4.95 -5.10
N LEU A 145 21.80 5.06 -3.80
CA LEU A 145 21.56 3.90 -2.93
C LEU A 145 20.39 3.05 -3.44
N ILE A 146 19.29 3.67 -3.89
CA ILE A 146 18.15 2.92 -4.45
C ILE A 146 18.56 2.18 -5.72
N VAL A 147 19.25 2.86 -6.65
CA VAL A 147 19.68 2.22 -7.90
C VAL A 147 20.59 1.04 -7.60
N PHE A 148 21.55 1.21 -6.69
CA PHE A 148 22.46 0.15 -6.29
C PHE A 148 21.74 -1.02 -5.60
N ALA A 149 20.90 -0.73 -4.61
CA ALA A 149 20.13 -1.76 -3.89
C ALA A 149 19.19 -2.53 -4.82
N THR A 150 18.52 -1.83 -5.73
CA THR A 150 17.64 -2.45 -6.73
C THR A 150 18.43 -3.31 -7.70
N THR A 151 19.58 -2.82 -8.17
CA THR A 151 20.46 -3.58 -9.07
C THR A 151 20.96 -4.87 -8.42
N ILE A 152 21.44 -4.79 -7.16
CA ILE A 152 21.84 -5.99 -6.39
C ILE A 152 20.66 -6.94 -6.23
N PHE A 153 19.50 -6.44 -5.84
CA PHE A 153 18.31 -7.28 -5.66
C PHE A 153 17.94 -8.01 -6.96
N LEU A 154 17.96 -7.33 -8.10
CA LEU A 154 17.66 -7.94 -9.40
C LEU A 154 18.71 -8.95 -9.87
N LEU A 155 19.99 -8.75 -9.53
CA LEU A 155 21.08 -9.66 -9.91
C LEU A 155 21.15 -10.91 -9.04
N PHE A 156 20.80 -10.81 -7.75
CA PHE A 156 21.06 -11.86 -6.77
C PHE A 156 19.81 -12.47 -6.12
N SER A 157 18.61 -11.95 -6.37
CA SER A 157 17.36 -12.46 -5.76
C SER A 157 16.37 -12.98 -6.80
N ASP A 158 15.62 -14.02 -6.43
CA ASP A 158 14.48 -14.48 -7.23
C ASP A 158 13.31 -13.48 -7.10
N VAL A 159 13.20 -12.60 -8.09
CA VAL A 159 12.16 -11.58 -8.17
C VAL A 159 10.77 -12.20 -8.06
N LYS A 160 10.53 -13.37 -8.65
CA LYS A 160 9.21 -14.03 -8.61
C LYS A 160 8.86 -14.45 -7.19
N TYR A 161 9.82 -15.02 -6.47
CA TYR A 161 9.65 -15.44 -5.08
C TYR A 161 9.39 -14.27 -4.14
N TYR A 162 10.09 -13.14 -4.30
CA TYR A 162 9.99 -12.01 -3.37
C TYR A 162 8.89 -11.00 -3.69
N THR A 163 8.25 -11.08 -4.86
CA THR A 163 7.16 -10.16 -5.21
C THR A 163 5.92 -10.42 -4.33
N LYS A 164 5.28 -9.36 -3.83
CA LYS A 164 4.04 -9.41 -3.02
C LYS A 164 2.78 -9.74 -3.84
N THR A 165 2.89 -10.58 -4.86
CA THR A 165 1.79 -10.95 -5.75
C THR A 165 1.56 -12.46 -5.72
N ASP A 166 0.28 -12.86 -5.74
CA ASP A 166 -0.10 -14.26 -5.88
C ASP A 166 -0.05 -14.74 -7.34
N LYS A 167 0.30 -13.87 -8.30
CA LYS A 167 0.39 -14.18 -9.74
C LYS A 167 1.19 -15.45 -10.02
N TYR A 168 2.42 -15.52 -9.50
CA TYR A 168 3.35 -16.58 -9.87
C TYR A 168 2.94 -17.94 -9.31
N ILE A 169 2.37 -17.95 -8.09
CA ILE A 169 1.81 -19.16 -7.48
C ILE A 169 0.55 -19.62 -8.21
N LEU A 170 -0.27 -18.70 -8.72
CA LEU A 170 -1.52 -19.02 -9.43
C LEU A 170 -1.30 -19.40 -10.90
N ASN A 171 -0.18 -18.99 -11.49
CA ASN A 171 0.17 -19.29 -12.88
C ASN A 171 0.84 -20.67 -13.01
N HIS A 172 0.29 -21.67 -12.34
CA HIS A 172 0.79 -23.05 -12.35
C HIS A 172 -0.21 -23.92 -13.10
N GLU A 173 0.23 -24.64 -14.15
CA GLU A 173 -0.65 -25.42 -15.03
C GLU A 173 -1.49 -26.45 -14.25
N THR A 174 -0.90 -27.06 -13.23
CA THR A 174 -1.56 -28.00 -12.32
C THR A 174 -2.75 -27.43 -11.57
N LEU A 175 -2.94 -26.11 -11.52
CA LEU A 175 -4.12 -25.50 -10.87
C LEU A 175 -5.36 -25.51 -11.75
N SER A 176 -5.22 -25.74 -13.06
CA SER A 176 -6.35 -25.75 -14.01
C SER A 176 -7.39 -26.82 -13.67
N ASP A 177 -6.95 -27.94 -13.10
CA ASP A 177 -7.79 -29.09 -12.78
C ASP A 177 -8.39 -29.03 -11.37
N TYR A 178 -7.97 -28.06 -10.53
CA TYR A 178 -8.33 -28.02 -9.12
C TYR A 178 -9.13 -26.77 -8.77
N LYS A 179 -10.10 -26.92 -7.86
CA LYS A 179 -10.73 -25.76 -7.23
C LYS A 179 -9.71 -25.09 -6.31
N ILE A 180 -9.54 -23.78 -6.47
CA ILE A 180 -8.56 -23.00 -5.71
C ILE A 180 -9.24 -22.34 -4.52
N TYR A 181 -8.65 -22.53 -3.35
CA TYR A 181 -9.08 -21.92 -2.11
C TYR A 181 -7.95 -21.11 -1.47
N TYR A 182 -8.33 -20.04 -0.78
CA TYR A 182 -7.44 -19.25 0.05
C TYR A 182 -7.87 -19.42 1.51
N LEU A 183 -6.92 -19.62 2.41
CA LEU A 183 -7.23 -19.72 3.82
C LEU A 183 -7.55 -18.34 4.41
N ASN A 184 -8.69 -18.25 5.08
CA ASN A 184 -9.19 -17.09 5.83
C ASN A 184 -9.54 -15.85 4.99
N LYS A 185 -8.55 -15.19 4.38
CA LYS A 185 -8.76 -13.94 3.61
C LYS A 185 -7.89 -13.92 2.35
N LYS A 186 -8.57 -13.99 1.20
CA LYS A 186 -7.99 -13.80 -0.14
C LYS A 186 -7.26 -12.45 -0.24
N SER A 187 -6.20 -12.40 -1.05
CA SER A 187 -5.55 -11.14 -1.41
C SER A 187 -6.27 -10.49 -2.60
N TYR A 188 -6.01 -9.21 -2.88
CA TYR A 188 -6.48 -8.59 -4.12
C TYR A 188 -5.87 -9.28 -5.34
N SER A 189 -4.57 -9.57 -5.29
CA SER A 189 -3.88 -10.25 -6.40
C SER A 189 -4.43 -11.65 -6.66
N SER A 190 -4.79 -12.43 -5.64
CA SER A 190 -5.34 -13.76 -5.89
C SER A 190 -6.73 -13.70 -6.49
N GLN A 191 -7.56 -12.73 -6.13
CA GLN A 191 -8.85 -12.52 -6.77
C GLN A 191 -8.69 -12.10 -8.23
N PHE A 192 -7.78 -11.17 -8.51
CA PHE A 192 -7.53 -10.68 -9.87
C PHE A 192 -6.98 -11.79 -10.79
N TYR A 193 -5.89 -12.45 -10.39
CA TYR A 193 -5.22 -13.47 -11.22
C TYR A 193 -5.97 -14.81 -11.30
N SER A 194 -7.00 -15.02 -10.49
CA SER A 194 -7.90 -16.16 -10.63
C SER A 194 -9.22 -15.81 -11.33
N GLU A 195 -9.38 -14.58 -11.83
CA GLU A 195 -10.63 -14.10 -12.44
C GLU A 195 -11.84 -14.28 -11.49
N GLY A 196 -11.63 -14.10 -10.19
CA GLY A 196 -12.66 -14.27 -9.17
C GLY A 196 -13.01 -15.74 -8.83
N LYS A 197 -12.41 -16.74 -9.49
CA LYS A 197 -12.71 -18.17 -9.27
C LYS A 197 -12.26 -18.65 -7.89
N ILE A 198 -11.25 -18.02 -7.29
CA ILE A 198 -10.72 -18.41 -5.98
C ILE A 198 -11.73 -18.18 -4.85
N LYS A 199 -11.96 -19.20 -4.02
CA LYS A 199 -12.87 -19.14 -2.87
C LYS A 199 -12.12 -19.07 -1.55
N ASN A 200 -12.83 -18.69 -0.48
CA ASN A 200 -12.25 -18.58 0.86
C ASN A 200 -12.67 -19.81 1.68
N ILE A 201 -11.75 -20.38 2.46
CA ILE A 201 -12.05 -21.37 3.51
C ILE A 201 -11.66 -20.77 4.85
N SER A 202 -12.59 -20.73 5.81
CA SER A 202 -12.29 -20.23 7.16
C SER A 202 -11.42 -21.22 7.93
N ILE A 203 -10.62 -20.73 8.87
CA ILE A 203 -9.79 -21.59 9.75
C ILE A 203 -10.69 -22.55 10.55
N LYS A 204 -11.88 -22.10 10.97
CA LYS A 204 -12.86 -22.95 11.66
C LYS A 204 -13.33 -24.10 10.77
N ALA A 205 -13.74 -23.82 9.53
CA ALA A 205 -14.16 -24.85 8.58
C ALA A 205 -13.03 -25.83 8.24
N PHE A 206 -11.81 -25.32 8.10
CA PHE A 206 -10.61 -26.13 7.87
C PHE A 206 -10.34 -27.09 9.06
N LYS A 207 -10.50 -26.61 10.30
CA LYS A 207 -10.33 -27.43 11.52
C LYS A 207 -11.49 -28.40 11.76
N GLN A 208 -12.72 -28.01 11.46
CA GLN A 208 -13.95 -28.79 11.67
C GLN A 208 -14.23 -29.80 10.55
N LYS A 209 -13.22 -30.16 9.74
CA LYS A 209 -13.31 -31.17 8.67
C LYS A 209 -14.38 -30.90 7.61
N SER A 210 -14.87 -29.66 7.49
CA SER A 210 -15.81 -29.25 6.45
C SER A 210 -15.07 -28.88 5.17
N LEU A 211 -14.31 -29.84 4.64
CA LEU A 211 -13.48 -29.67 3.46
C LEU A 211 -14.20 -30.14 2.19
N PRO A 212 -13.87 -29.59 1.01
CA PRO A 212 -14.38 -30.08 -0.27
C PRO A 212 -14.13 -31.58 -0.45
N GLN A 213 -15.11 -32.30 -1.00
CA GLN A 213 -15.01 -33.76 -1.22
C GLN A 213 -14.05 -34.14 -2.35
N LYS A 214 -13.77 -33.22 -3.27
CA LYS A 214 -12.83 -33.39 -4.40
C LYS A 214 -11.47 -32.80 -4.04
N PRO A 215 -10.36 -33.30 -4.63
CA PRO A 215 -9.05 -32.69 -4.48
C PRO A 215 -9.09 -31.19 -4.80
N PHE A 216 -8.35 -30.39 -4.03
CA PHE A 216 -8.36 -28.94 -4.18
C PHE A 216 -6.99 -28.33 -3.87
N ALA A 217 -6.77 -27.15 -4.42
CA ALA A 217 -5.57 -26.35 -4.18
C ALA A 217 -5.85 -25.35 -3.04
N LEU A 218 -4.92 -25.20 -2.11
CA LEU A 218 -5.05 -24.31 -0.97
C LEU A 218 -3.84 -23.39 -0.84
N ILE A 219 -4.08 -22.08 -0.89
CA ILE A 219 -3.08 -21.06 -0.62
C ILE A 219 -3.18 -20.62 0.84
N ILE A 220 -2.06 -20.67 1.55
CA ILE A 220 -1.95 -20.26 2.95
C ILE A 220 -0.83 -19.24 3.10
N LYS A 221 -1.13 -18.09 3.72
CA LYS A 221 -0.11 -17.11 4.08
C LYS A 221 0.79 -17.69 5.17
N LYS A 222 2.10 -17.44 5.09
CA LYS A 222 3.07 -17.94 6.07
C LYS A 222 2.76 -17.53 7.51
N ARG A 223 2.22 -16.32 7.72
CA ARG A 223 1.75 -15.84 9.04
C ARG A 223 0.58 -16.67 9.59
N ASP A 224 -0.26 -17.21 8.72
CA ASP A 224 -1.47 -17.95 9.07
C ASP A 224 -1.16 -19.45 9.26
N LEU A 225 0.03 -19.93 8.83
CA LEU A 225 0.50 -21.31 9.09
C LEU A 225 0.58 -21.64 10.57
N LYS A 226 0.91 -20.67 11.44
CA LYS A 226 0.97 -20.86 12.90
C LYS A 226 -0.39 -21.24 13.51
N ASN A 227 -1.49 -20.86 12.85
CA ASN A 227 -2.84 -21.07 13.34
C ASN A 227 -3.44 -22.43 12.95
N VAL A 228 -2.68 -23.21 12.17
CA VAL A 228 -3.06 -24.52 11.65
C VAL A 228 -2.08 -25.55 12.23
N SER A 229 -2.59 -26.69 12.73
CA SER A 229 -1.76 -27.60 13.52
C SER A 229 -0.71 -28.31 12.65
N PRO A 230 0.55 -28.48 13.11
CA PRO A 230 1.63 -29.10 12.33
C PRO A 230 1.33 -30.52 11.85
N SER A 231 0.52 -31.29 12.59
CA SER A 231 0.07 -32.63 12.21
C SER A 231 -0.82 -32.64 10.96
N GLN A 232 -1.51 -31.53 10.67
CA GLN A 232 -2.35 -31.36 9.48
C GLN A 232 -1.51 -31.10 8.21
N PHE A 233 -0.26 -30.64 8.38
CA PHE A 233 0.65 -30.29 7.28
C PHE A 233 1.64 -31.38 6.91
N LYS A 234 1.94 -32.33 7.81
CA LYS A 234 2.91 -33.40 7.55
C LYS A 234 2.52 -34.30 6.36
N GLN A 235 1.28 -34.21 5.89
CA GLN A 235 0.75 -34.98 4.77
C GLN A 235 0.47 -34.14 3.51
N LEU A 236 0.72 -32.82 3.53
CA LEU A 236 0.38 -31.94 2.41
C LEU A 236 1.61 -31.60 1.56
N ASP A 237 1.55 -31.97 0.28
CA ASP A 237 2.59 -31.62 -0.69
C ASP A 237 2.56 -30.12 -1.02
N ILE A 238 3.71 -29.48 -0.86
CA ILE A 238 3.92 -28.09 -1.26
C ILE A 238 4.21 -28.10 -2.76
N VAL A 239 3.32 -27.49 -3.54
CA VAL A 239 3.52 -27.33 -4.98
C VAL A 239 4.39 -26.13 -5.30
N ASP A 240 4.15 -25.02 -4.61
CA ASP A 240 4.90 -23.80 -4.83
C ASP A 240 4.87 -22.90 -3.58
N SER A 241 5.79 -21.94 -3.50
CA SER A 241 5.81 -20.95 -2.44
C SER A 241 6.46 -19.64 -2.88
N ASN A 242 6.00 -18.55 -2.29
CA ASN A 242 6.65 -17.24 -2.39
C ASN A 242 7.07 -16.77 -1.00
N ALA A 243 7.60 -15.54 -0.90
CA ALA A 243 8.04 -14.98 0.37
C ALA A 243 6.91 -14.89 1.42
N HIS A 244 5.64 -14.85 1.02
CA HIS A 244 4.50 -14.54 1.89
C HIS A 244 3.45 -15.65 2.02
N ALA A 245 3.43 -16.63 1.11
CA ALA A 245 2.43 -17.68 1.03
C ALA A 245 3.02 -18.99 0.49
N LYS A 246 2.32 -20.09 0.76
CA LYS A 246 2.59 -21.43 0.25
C LYS A 246 1.34 -21.98 -0.41
N LEU A 247 1.52 -22.71 -1.50
CA LEU A 247 0.48 -23.44 -2.21
C LEU A 247 0.59 -24.92 -1.89
N TYR A 248 -0.53 -25.51 -1.50
CA TYR A 248 -0.67 -26.91 -1.18
C TYR A 248 -1.68 -27.55 -2.13
N LEU A 249 -1.40 -28.77 -2.58
CA LEU A 249 -2.43 -29.64 -3.12
C LEU A 249 -2.92 -30.56 -2.02
N ILE A 250 -4.24 -30.66 -1.88
CA ILE A 250 -4.86 -31.44 -0.82
C ILE A 250 -5.61 -32.60 -1.47
N GLN A 251 -5.11 -33.83 -1.26
CA GLN A 251 -5.82 -35.04 -1.61
C GLN A 251 -6.65 -35.55 -0.43
N LYS A 252 -7.82 -36.14 -0.70
CA LYS A 252 -8.74 -36.62 0.35
C LYS A 252 -8.11 -37.64 1.31
N LYS A 253 -7.11 -38.41 0.87
CA LYS A 253 -6.43 -39.43 1.69
C LYS A 253 -5.39 -38.85 2.66
N GLU A 254 -4.91 -37.65 2.43
CA GLU A 254 -3.77 -37.02 3.14
C GLU A 254 -4.20 -36.16 4.32
N ILE A 255 -5.40 -36.37 4.83
CA ILE A 255 -5.91 -35.62 5.98
C ILE A 255 -6.34 -36.61 7.06
N VAL A 256 -5.36 -37.36 7.57
CA VAL A 256 -5.56 -38.20 8.75
C VAL A 256 -5.20 -37.37 9.98
N PHE A 257 -6.23 -36.75 10.57
CA PHE A 257 -6.07 -36.02 11.82
C PHE A 257 -5.99 -37.00 12.99
N SER A 258 -4.84 -37.07 13.66
CA SER A 258 -4.66 -37.84 14.90
C SER A 258 -5.71 -37.43 15.93
N THR A 259 -6.62 -38.35 16.25
CA THR A 259 -7.56 -38.23 17.36
C THR A 259 -6.80 -38.30 18.67
N ASN A 260 -6.43 -37.16 19.25
CA ASN A 260 -6.22 -37.10 20.70
C ASN A 260 -7.58 -36.91 21.36
N SER A 261 -8.35 -37.99 21.44
CA SER A 261 -9.34 -38.18 22.47
C SER A 261 -8.60 -38.64 23.73
N GLN A 262 -8.27 -37.71 24.60
CA GLN A 262 -8.06 -38.05 26.00
C GLN A 262 -9.31 -37.61 26.76
N PHE A 263 -10.04 -38.63 27.20
CA PHE A 263 -10.99 -38.57 28.30
C PHE A 263 -10.29 -38.12 29.58
#